data_AF-A0A6V7LCL3-F1
#
_entry.id   AF-A0A6V7LCL3-F1
#
_cell.length_a   1.000
_cell.length_b   1.000
_cell.length_c   1.000
_cell.angle_alpha   90.00
_cell.angle_beta   90.00
_cell.angle_gamma   90.00
#
_symmetry.space_group_name_H-M   'P 1'
#
loop_
_entity.id
_entity.type
_entity.pdbx_description
1 polymer ?
#
loop_
_entity_poly.entity_id
_entity_poly.type
_entity_poly.pdbx_seq_one_letter_code
_entity_poly.pdbx_strand_id
1 'polypeptide(L)' 'KPERSGRTASTIKRIYRQNGIRGLYTGLIPRLVKVAPACAIMIATFEHGKRFFSAYNRALEHQNDVHFIGHSNREL' A
#
# COMPACT_ATOMS: atom_id res chain seq x y z
N LYS A 1 -38.83 17.72 18.84
CA LYS A 1 -38.12 16.95 17.78
C LYS A 1 -36.72 17.54 17.64
N PRO A 2 -35.65 16.86 18.07
CA PRO A 2 -34.32 17.45 18.02
C PRO A 2 -33.61 17.04 16.72
N GLU A 3 -33.37 17.97 15.80
CA GLU A 3 -32.53 17.74 14.61
C GLU A 3 -31.37 18.75 14.58
N ARG A 4 -30.38 18.53 15.46
CA ARG A 4 -29.18 19.38 15.63
C ARG A 4 -28.07 19.07 14.60
N SER A 5 -28.40 18.81 13.34
CA SER A 5 -27.42 18.52 12.27
C SER A 5 -27.40 19.57 11.15
N GLY A 6 -27.81 20.81 11.44
CA GLY A 6 -27.93 21.87 10.44
C GLY A 6 -26.64 22.62 10.10
N ARG A 7 -25.55 22.51 10.87
CA ARG A 7 -24.36 23.39 10.71
C ARG A 7 -23.32 22.83 9.74
N THR A 8 -23.03 21.53 9.80
CA THR A 8 -22.03 20.90 8.93
C THR A 8 -22.58 20.69 7.52
N ALA A 9 -23.82 20.18 7.41
CA ALA A 9 -24.48 19.98 6.11
C ALA A 9 -24.72 21.30 5.35
N SER A 10 -25.13 22.37 6.05
CA SER A 10 -25.26 23.70 5.42
C SER A 10 -23.92 24.28 4.98
N THR A 11 -22.86 24.05 5.76
CA THR A 11 -21.49 24.48 5.40
C THR A 11 -20.97 23.73 4.19
N ILE A 12 -21.16 22.40 4.12
CA ILE A 12 -20.81 21.57 2.96
C ILE A 12 -21.57 22.05 1.72
N LYS A 13 -22.89 22.28 1.85
CA LYS A 13 -23.73 22.81 0.75
C LYS A 13 -23.27 24.20 0.29
N ARG A 14 -22.81 25.05 1.20
CA ARG A 14 -22.26 26.39 0.89
C ARG A 14 -20.92 26.31 0.16
N ILE A 15 -19.99 25.47 0.64
CA ILE A 15 -18.69 25.23 0.00
C ILE A 15 -18.88 24.67 -1.41
N TYR A 16 -19.79 23.71 -1.57
CA TYR A 16 -20.14 23.14 -2.86
C TYR A 16 -20.68 24.18 -3.84
N ARG A 17 -21.55 25.11 -3.38
CA ARG A 17 -22.11 26.16 -4.25
C ARG A 17 -21.10 27.25 -4.61
N GLN A 18 -20.08 27.49 -3.78
CA GLN A 18 -19.07 28.53 -4.00
C GLN A 18 -17.85 28.05 -4.79
N ASN A 19 -17.38 26.83 -4.53
CA ASN A 19 -16.12 26.29 -5.06
C ASN A 19 -16.30 24.97 -5.83
N GLY A 20 -17.54 24.51 -6.00
CA GLY A 20 -17.86 23.23 -6.65
C GLY A 20 -17.29 22.02 -5.89
N ILE A 21 -17.20 20.89 -6.60
CA ILE A 21 -16.59 19.65 -6.09
C ILE A 21 -15.13 19.85 -5.68
N ARG A 22 -14.38 20.70 -6.42
CA ARG A 22 -12.95 20.95 -6.19
C ARG A 22 -12.68 21.56 -4.82
N GLY A 23 -13.56 22.43 -4.33
CA GLY A 23 -13.46 23.00 -2.99
C GLY A 23 -13.56 21.97 -1.85
N LEU A 24 -14.29 20.87 -2.08
CA LEU A 24 -14.38 19.77 -1.11
C LEU A 24 -13.08 18.93 -1.08
N TYR A 25 -12.41 18.78 -2.23
CA TYR A 25 -11.21 17.97 -2.36
C TYR A 25 -9.90 18.75 -2.13
N THR A 26 -9.90 20.08 -2.17
CA THR A 26 -8.68 20.90 -2.05
C THR A 26 -7.94 20.74 -0.72
N GLY A 27 -8.62 20.29 0.35
CA GLY A 27 -8.00 19.99 1.64
C GLY A 27 -7.59 18.51 1.79
N LEU A 28 -8.25 17.62 1.05
CA LEU A 28 -7.95 16.19 1.06
C LEU A 28 -6.70 15.88 0.23
N ILE A 29 -6.57 16.50 -0.95
CA ILE A 29 -5.43 16.34 -1.85
C ILE A 29 -4.08 16.64 -1.15
N PRO A 30 -3.84 17.81 -0.52
CA PRO A 30 -2.57 18.09 0.15
C PRO A 30 -2.29 17.17 1.33
N ARG A 31 -3.33 16.61 1.97
CA ARG A 31 -3.17 15.58 3.01
C ARG A 31 -2.68 14.27 2.40
N LEU A 32 -3.29 13.83 1.30
CA LEU A 32 -2.88 12.62 0.58
C LEU A 32 -1.48 12.74 0.00
N VAL A 33 -1.11 13.88 -0.57
CA VAL A 33 0.24 14.14 -1.11
C VAL A 33 1.32 13.98 -0.04
N LYS A 34 1.05 14.38 1.20
CA LYS A 34 1.98 14.22 2.33
C LYS A 34 2.07 12.77 2.83
N VAL A 35 0.98 12.01 2.76
CA VAL A 35 0.93 10.61 3.22
C VAL A 35 1.49 9.65 2.17
N ALA A 36 1.35 9.99 0.89
CA ALA A 36 1.84 9.21 -0.24
C ALA A 36 3.30 8.74 -0.13
N PRO A 37 4.30 9.58 0.20
CA PRO A 37 5.69 9.13 0.31
C PRO A 37 5.90 8.11 1.43
N ALA A 38 5.25 8.28 2.58
CA ALA A 38 5.34 7.32 3.68
C ALA A 38 4.74 5.95 3.28
N CYS A 39 3.58 5.96 2.63
CA CYS A 39 2.98 4.73 2.09
C CYS A 39 3.88 4.08 1.03
N ALA A 40 4.48 4.86 0.14
CA ALA A 40 5.38 4.35 -0.89
C ALA A 40 6.63 3.68 -0.27
N ILE A 41 7.26 4.31 0.72
CA ILE A 41 8.44 3.75 1.42
C ILE A 41 8.07 2.46 2.16
N MET A 42 6.91 2.42 2.82
CA MET A 42 6.43 1.24 3.52
C MET A 42 6.26 0.06 2.56
N ILE A 43 5.59 0.27 1.42
CA ILE A 43 5.39 -0.76 0.39
C ILE A 43 6.74 -1.19 -0.19
N ALA A 44 7.60 -0.24 -0.56
CA ALA A 44 8.92 -0.52 -1.12
C ALA A 44 9.79 -1.35 -0.17
N THR A 45 9.79 -1.01 1.13
CA THR A 45 10.50 -1.76 2.17
C THR A 45 9.97 -3.18 2.28
N PHE A 46 8.65 -3.36 2.23
CA PHE A 46 8.03 -4.68 2.31
C PHE A 46 8.37 -5.55 1.09
N GLU A 47 8.33 -4.98 -0.11
CA GLU A 47 8.71 -5.67 -1.33
C GLU A 47 10.21 -6.03 -1.34
N HIS A 48 11.07 -5.11 -0.92
CA HIS A 48 12.50 -5.38 -0.79
C HIS A 48 12.80 -6.45 0.26
N GLY A 49 12.15 -6.39 1.42
CA GLY A 49 12.28 -7.40 2.47
C GLY A 49 11.80 -8.77 2.00
N LYS A 50 10.65 -8.86 1.32
CA LYS A 50 10.15 -10.11 0.73
C LYS A 50 11.11 -10.66 -0.32
N ARG A 51 11.69 -9.80 -1.18
CA ARG A 51 12.67 -10.23 -2.18
C ARG A 51 13.97 -10.68 -1.53
N PHE A 52 14.42 -10.03 -0.47
CA PHE A 52 15.61 -10.43 0.28
C PHE A 52 15.42 -11.79 0.95
N PHE A 53 14.30 -11.99 1.67
CA PHE A 53 13.98 -13.25 2.32
C PHE A 53 13.70 -14.37 1.31
N SER A 54 12.96 -14.08 0.24
CA SER A 54 12.70 -15.05 -0.84
C SER A 54 13.97 -15.39 -1.62
N ALA A 55 14.89 -14.45 -1.84
CA ALA A 55 16.19 -14.73 -2.45
C ALA A 55 17.05 -15.63 -1.56
N TYR A 56 17.04 -15.41 -0.24
CA TYR A 56 17.72 -16.28 0.71
C TYR A 56 17.11 -17.69 0.72
N ASN A 57 15.79 -17.79 0.81
CA ASN A 57 15.10 -19.07 0.83
C ASN A 57 15.20 -19.82 -0.51
N ARG A 58 15.18 -19.11 -1.64
CA ARG A 58 15.33 -19.69 -2.99
C ARG A 58 16.76 -20.11 -3.30
N ALA A 59 17.77 -19.44 -2.72
CA ALA A 59 19.16 -19.90 -2.77
C ALA A 59 19.34 -21.21 -1.98
N LEU A 60 18.60 -21.39 -0.89
CA LEU A 60 18.58 -22.64 -0.13
C LEU A 60 17.78 -23.75 -0.82
N GLU A 61 16.64 -23.46 -1.47
CA GLU A 61 15.88 -24.44 -2.25
C GLU A 61 16.67 -24.93 -3.48
N HIS A 62 17.36 -24.04 -4.22
CA HIS A 62 18.18 -24.47 -5.36
C HIS A 62 19.34 -25.37 -4.96
N GLN A 63 19.91 -25.19 -3.77
CA GLN A 63 20.96 -26.06 -3.25
C GLN A 63 20.40 -27.43 -2.83
N ASN A 64 19.18 -27.48 -2.28
CA ASN A 64 18.53 -28.73 -1.94
C ASN A 64 18.10 -29.50 -3.20
N ASP A 65 17.41 -28.87 -4.16
CA ASP A 65 16.95 -29.53 -5.40
C ASP A 65 18.12 -30.09 -6.22
N VAL A 66 19.19 -29.32 -6.44
CA VAL A 66 20.35 -29.78 -7.21
C VAL A 66 21.11 -30.90 -6.48
N HIS A 67 21.15 -30.87 -5.14
CA HIS A 67 21.75 -31.93 -4.33
C HIS A 67 20.94 -33.24 -4.37
N PHE A 68 19.61 -33.16 -4.29
CA PHE A 68 18.73 -34.34 -4.40
C PHE A 68 18.78 -34.98 -5.80
N ILE A 69 18.76 -34.17 -6.87
CA ILE A 69 18.87 -34.68 -8.25
C ILE A 69 20.23 -35.34 -8.50
N GLY A 70 21.32 -34.78 -7.93
CA GLY A 70 22.66 -35.34 -8.05
C GLY A 70 22.86 -36.68 -7.33
N HIS A 71 22.13 -36.93 -6.23
CA HIS A 71 22.18 -38.21 -5.53
C HIS A 71 21.30 -39.27 -6.22
N SER A 72 20.13 -38.89 -6.73
CA SER A 72 19.23 -39.81 -7.44
C SER A 72 19.81 -40.36 -8.75
N ASN A 73 20.65 -39.59 -9.45
CA ASN A 73 21.25 -40.01 -10.74
C ASN A 73 22.55 -40.82 -10.57
N ARG A 74 22.98 -41.07 -9.33
CA ARG A 74 24.15 -41.91 -9.00
C ARG A 74 23.76 -43.36 -8.68
N GLU A 75 22.48 -43.62 -8.45
CA GLU A 75 21.95 -44.93 -8.04
C GLU A 75 21.18 -45.66 -9.17
N LEU A 76 21.25 -45.13 -10.40
CA LEU A 76 20.77 -45.75 -11.66
C LEU A 76 21.95 -45.94 -12.62
#